data_AF-A0A522Y5D8-F1
#
_entry.id   AF-A0A522Y5D8-F1
#
_cell.length_a   1.000
_cell.length_b   1.000
_cell.length_c   1.000
_cell.angle_alpha   90.00
_cell.angle_beta   90.00
_cell.angle_gamma   90.00
#
_symmetry.space_group_name_H-M   'P 1'
#
loop_
_entity.id
_entity.type
_entity.pdbx_description
1 polymer ?
#
loop_
_entity_poly.entity_id
_entity_poly.type
_entity_poly.pdbx_seq_one_letter_code
_entity_poly.pdbx_strand_id
1 'polypeptide(L)'
;MRVKTDRLQKFLLGAALIAALGWNLAHAAEVRGVQVAQGPAGTRAEIVLDSAATDYRLISLASPERLVVDLPAATLRTNAGFSAPAGVVRAVRVGKPEFGVVRIVFDLSQPVAALRPQLEPAPLPAG
;
A
#
# COMPACT_ATOMS: atom_id res chain seq x y z
N MET A 1 55.54 -10.02 -2.08
CA MET A 1 54.46 -9.23 -1.42
C MET A 1 53.03 -9.43 -1.99
N ARG A 2 52.77 -10.36 -2.93
CA ARG A 2 51.45 -10.55 -3.60
C ARG A 2 50.33 -11.15 -2.73
N VAL A 3 50.66 -11.97 -1.73
CA VAL A 3 49.67 -12.70 -0.90
C VAL A 3 48.76 -11.78 -0.07
N LYS A 4 49.21 -10.56 0.21
CA LYS A 4 48.47 -9.59 1.04
C LYS A 4 47.34 -8.91 0.26
N THR A 5 47.54 -8.68 -1.04
CA THR A 5 46.58 -8.02 -1.93
C THR A 5 45.42 -8.95 -2.30
N ASP A 6 45.70 -10.23 -2.54
CA ASP A 6 44.67 -11.21 -2.91
C ASP A 6 43.65 -11.45 -1.78
N ARG A 7 44.11 -11.44 -0.52
CA ARG A 7 43.20 -11.55 0.64
C ARG A 7 42.35 -10.30 0.80
N LEU A 8 42.93 -9.12 0.60
CA LEU A 8 42.20 -7.85 0.67
C LEU A 8 41.14 -7.76 -0.44
N GLN A 9 41.50 -8.14 -1.67
CA GLN A 9 40.57 -8.15 -2.81
C GLN A 9 39.38 -9.11 -2.56
N LYS A 10 39.65 -10.31 -2.05
CA LYS A 10 38.58 -11.27 -1.69
C LYS A 10 37.66 -10.74 -0.60
N PHE A 11 38.21 -10.05 0.41
CA PHE A 11 37.41 -9.38 1.43
C PHE A 11 36.53 -8.27 0.87
N LEU A 12 37.08 -7.42 -0.02
CA LEU A 12 36.32 -6.35 -0.67
C LEU A 12 35.21 -6.90 -1.57
N LEU A 13 35.48 -7.96 -2.34
CA LEU A 13 34.47 -8.63 -3.16
C LEU A 13 33.37 -9.27 -2.30
N GLY A 14 33.72 -9.89 -1.18
CA GLY A 14 32.76 -10.44 -0.23
C GLY A 14 31.87 -9.36 0.40
N ALA A 15 32.46 -8.24 0.83
CA ALA A 15 31.71 -7.11 1.38
C ALA A 15 30.79 -6.47 0.34
N ALA A 16 31.25 -6.31 -0.90
CA ALA A 16 30.43 -5.78 -2.00
C ALA A 16 29.24 -6.70 -2.32
N LEU A 17 29.43 -8.02 -2.27
CA LEU A 17 28.35 -8.98 -2.49
C LEU A 17 27.28 -8.93 -1.38
N ILE A 18 27.70 -8.82 -0.11
CA ILE A 18 26.76 -8.68 1.02
C ILE A 18 25.99 -7.35 0.92
N ALA A 19 26.67 -6.25 0.56
CA ALA A 19 26.03 -4.96 0.37
C ALA A 19 25.00 -4.99 -0.79
N ALA A 20 25.33 -5.66 -1.91
CA ALA A 20 24.42 -5.83 -3.03
C ALA A 20 23.18 -6.68 -2.66
N LEU A 21 23.35 -7.72 -1.83
CA LEU A 21 22.25 -8.55 -1.34
C LEU A 21 21.35 -7.81 -0.34
N GLY A 22 21.92 -6.94 0.50
CA GLY A 22 21.17 -6.12 1.46
C GLY A 22 20.40 -4.94 0.83
N TRP A 23 20.71 -4.59 -0.42
CA TRP A 23 20.09 -3.46 -1.12
C TRP A 23 18.60 -3.67 -1.45
N ASN A 24 18.12 -4.92 -1.47
CA ASN A 24 16.73 -5.25 -1.80
C ASN A 24 15.85 -5.48 -0.56
N LEU A 25 16.07 -4.69 0.49
CA LEU A 25 15.08 -4.56 1.56
C LEU A 25 13.86 -3.85 0.96
N ALA A 26 12.87 -4.62 0.54
CA ALA A 26 11.60 -4.08 0.07
C ALA A 26 11.00 -3.20 1.17
N HIS A 27 10.91 -1.90 0.92
CA HIS A 27 10.21 -0.99 1.80
C HIS A 27 8.71 -1.25 1.66
N ALA A 28 8.07 -1.66 2.76
CA ALA A 28 6.63 -1.85 2.78
C ALA A 28 5.94 -0.49 2.65
N ALA A 29 4.98 -0.37 1.73
CA ALA A 29 4.24 0.87 1.55
C ALA A 29 3.43 1.21 2.80
N GLU A 30 3.44 2.47 3.23
CA GLU A 30 2.70 2.92 4.40
C GLU A 30 1.36 3.54 3.99
N VAL A 31 0.26 2.96 4.47
CA VAL A 31 -1.08 3.54 4.35
C VAL A 31 -1.19 4.73 5.28
N ARG A 32 -1.26 5.91 4.68
CA ARG A 32 -1.34 7.20 5.35
C ARG A 32 -2.77 7.58 5.70
N GLY A 33 -3.74 7.10 4.93
CA GLY A 33 -5.14 7.39 5.18
C GLY A 33 -6.05 6.93 4.07
N VAL A 34 -7.35 7.11 4.31
CA VAL A 34 -8.41 6.84 3.33
C VAL A 34 -9.35 8.03 3.30
N GLN A 35 -9.54 8.58 2.10
CA GLN A 35 -10.45 9.69 1.83
C GLN A 35 -11.63 9.18 1.01
N VAL A 36 -12.85 9.50 1.42
CA VAL A 36 -14.08 9.13 0.72
C VAL A 36 -14.88 10.39 0.42
N ALA A 37 -15.21 10.59 -0.84
CA ALA A 37 -15.96 11.74 -1.30
C ALA A 37 -17.05 11.32 -2.31
N GLN A 38 -18.20 11.99 -2.25
CA GLN A 38 -19.23 11.88 -3.28
C GLN A 38 -18.98 12.97 -4.34
N GLY A 39 -18.82 12.56 -5.60
CA GLY A 39 -18.67 13.46 -6.74
C GLY A 39 -19.73 13.24 -7.82
N PRO A 40 -19.68 14.02 -8.92
CA PRO A 40 -20.64 13.93 -10.02
C PRO A 40 -20.64 12.56 -10.72
N ALA A 41 -19.49 11.89 -10.77
CA ALA A 41 -19.33 10.56 -11.36
C ALA A 41 -19.66 9.41 -10.41
N GLY A 42 -20.03 9.70 -9.15
CA GLY A 42 -20.28 8.71 -8.10
C GLY A 42 -19.37 8.88 -6.88
N THR A 43 -19.34 7.86 -6.03
CA THR A 43 -18.50 7.84 -4.83
C THR A 43 -17.06 7.45 -5.18
N ARG A 44 -16.09 8.27 -4.77
CA ARG A 44 -14.65 8.00 -4.90
C ARG A 44 -14.06 7.71 -3.53
N ALA A 45 -13.33 6.61 -3.42
CA ALA A 45 -12.51 6.30 -2.27
C ALA A 45 -11.04 6.29 -2.71
N GLU A 46 -10.21 7.06 -2.01
CA GLU A 46 -8.79 7.21 -2.28
C GLU A 46 -7.99 6.72 -1.08
N ILE A 47 -7.03 5.83 -1.34
CA ILE A 47 -6.14 5.30 -0.32
C ILE A 47 -4.80 5.99 -0.52
N VAL A 48 -4.39 6.78 0.47
CA VAL A 48 -3.15 7.56 0.41
C VAL A 48 -2.01 6.69 0.90
N LEU A 49 -0.99 6.53 0.05
CA LEU A 49 0.21 5.76 0.32
C LEU A 49 1.43 6.70 0.34
N ASP A 50 2.47 6.35 1.10
CA ASP A 50 3.73 7.09 1.13
C ASP A 50 4.65 6.82 -0.07
N SER A 51 4.41 5.69 -0.74
CA SER A 51 5.19 5.14 -1.83
C SER A 51 4.26 4.35 -2.75
N ALA A 52 4.73 4.05 -3.96
CA ALA A 52 3.95 3.25 -4.90
C ALA A 52 3.73 1.85 -4.31
N ALA A 53 2.46 1.45 -4.16
CA ALA A 53 2.14 0.06 -3.81
C ALA A 53 2.55 -0.86 -4.95
N THR A 54 3.21 -1.96 -4.60
CA THR A 54 3.69 -2.96 -5.56
C THR A 54 2.56 -3.81 -6.13
N ASP A 55 1.49 -4.04 -5.35
CA ASP A 55 0.33 -4.85 -5.75
C ASP A 55 -0.93 -4.48 -4.93
N TYR A 56 -2.10 -4.87 -5.42
CA TYR A 56 -3.37 -4.81 -4.68
C TYR A 56 -4.32 -5.93 -5.13
N ARG A 57 -5.17 -6.38 -4.22
CA ARG A 57 -6.26 -7.31 -4.52
C ARG A 57 -7.60 -6.69 -4.18
N LEU A 58 -8.52 -6.73 -5.15
CA LEU A 58 -9.92 -6.37 -4.95
C LEU A 58 -10.78 -7.61 -4.69
N ILE A 59 -11.64 -7.53 -3.68
CA ILE A 59 -12.60 -8.58 -3.36
C ILE A 59 -13.95 -7.94 -3.09
N SER A 60 -14.97 -8.31 -3.86
CA SER A 60 -16.35 -7.95 -3.57
C SER A 60 -17.00 -9.04 -2.75
N LEU A 61 -17.66 -8.67 -1.65
CA LEU A 61 -18.43 -9.58 -0.80
C LEU A 61 -19.88 -9.13 -0.75
N ALA A 62 -20.79 -10.08 -0.76
CA ALA A 62 -22.21 -9.85 -0.52
C ALA A 62 -22.61 -10.24 0.91
N SER A 63 -23.79 -9.80 1.35
CA SER A 63 -24.40 -10.18 2.64
C SER A 63 -23.52 -9.95 3.89
N PRO A 64 -23.18 -8.71 4.28
CA PRO A 64 -23.52 -7.43 3.65
C PRO A 64 -22.57 -7.03 2.51
N GLU A 65 -23.03 -6.09 1.66
CA GLU A 65 -22.27 -5.55 0.53
C GLU A 65 -20.98 -4.86 1.00
N ARG A 66 -19.84 -5.36 0.54
CA ARG A 66 -18.51 -4.85 0.91
C ARG A 66 -17.57 -4.89 -0.28
N LEU A 67 -16.75 -3.85 -0.42
CA LEU A 67 -15.60 -3.85 -1.30
C LEU A 67 -14.34 -3.86 -0.43
N VAL A 68 -13.49 -4.85 -0.64
CA VAL A 68 -12.26 -5.05 0.11
C VAL A 68 -11.07 -4.78 -0.80
N VAL A 69 -10.11 -4.01 -0.29
CA VAL A 69 -8.81 -3.76 -0.90
C VAL A 69 -7.75 -4.33 0.03
N ASP A 70 -7.08 -5.40 -0.41
CA ASP A 70 -5.89 -5.91 0.25
C ASP A 70 -4.66 -5.31 -0.40
N LEU A 71 -3.76 -4.80 0.43
CA LEU A 71 -2.48 -4.21 0.06
C LEU A 71 -1.37 -5.08 0.65
N PRO A 72 -0.79 -6.00 -0.14
CA PRO A 72 0.38 -6.76 0.26
C PRO A 72 1.61 -5.86 0.38
N ALA A 73 2.57 -6.29 1.19
CA ALA A 73 3.77 -5.52 1.51
C ALA A 73 3.44 -4.08 1.95
N ALA A 74 2.39 -3.94 2.77
CA ALA A 74 1.96 -2.65 3.30
C ALA A 74 1.86 -2.65 4.82
N THR A 75 2.02 -1.47 5.41
CA THR A 75 1.79 -1.22 6.83
C THR A 75 0.80 -0.07 7.01
N LEU A 76 0.12 -0.03 8.16
CA LEU A 76 -0.80 1.06 8.48
C LEU A 76 -0.09 2.03 9.42
N ARG A 77 -0.07 3.31 9.04
CA ARG A 77 0.47 4.37 9.90
C ARG A 77 -0.34 4.48 11.19
N THR A 78 0.34 4.65 12.33
CA THR A 78 -0.31 4.77 13.66
C THR A 78 -1.38 5.85 13.70
N ASN A 79 -1.14 6.99 13.04
CA ASN A 79 -2.07 8.12 12.96
C ASN A 79 -2.62 8.27 11.54
N ALA A 80 -2.99 7.15 10.89
CA ALA A 80 -3.62 7.21 9.58
C ALA A 80 -4.94 8.01 9.64
N GLY A 81 -5.14 8.91 8.67
CA GLY A 81 -6.32 9.75 8.61
C GLY A 81 -7.47 9.08 7.86
N PHE A 82 -8.66 9.04 8.44
CA PHE A 82 -9.85 8.48 7.81
C PHE A 82 -10.93 9.56 7.74
N SER A 83 -11.43 9.85 6.53
CA SER A 83 -12.57 10.75 6.40
C SER A 83 -13.87 10.11 6.90
N ALA A 84 -14.89 10.95 7.09
CA ALA A 84 -16.24 10.45 7.23
C ALA A 84 -16.66 9.65 5.97
N PRO A 85 -17.51 8.62 6.12
CA PRO A 85 -18.14 7.95 5.00
C PRO A 85 -18.99 8.92 4.16
N ALA A 86 -19.09 8.67 2.86
CA ALA A 86 -19.90 9.47 1.95
C ALA A 86 -20.47 8.61 0.82
N GLY A 87 -21.61 9.04 0.27
CA GLY A 87 -22.23 8.38 -0.88
C GLY A 87 -22.64 6.94 -0.58
N VAL A 88 -22.15 5.99 -1.37
CA VAL A 88 -22.46 4.56 -1.20
C VAL A 88 -21.69 3.90 -0.07
N VAL A 89 -20.64 4.53 0.46
CA VAL A 89 -19.83 3.99 1.56
C VAL A 89 -20.48 4.35 2.89
N ARG A 90 -20.81 3.33 3.68
CA ARG A 90 -21.39 3.46 5.03
C ARG A 90 -20.34 3.48 6.13
N ALA A 91 -19.26 2.74 5.95
CA ALA A 91 -18.15 2.69 6.89
C ALA A 91 -16.86 2.27 6.17
N VAL A 92 -15.73 2.73 6.69
CA VAL A 92 -14.40 2.27 6.29
C VAL A 92 -13.79 1.56 7.49
N ARG A 93 -13.34 0.32 7.30
CA ARG A 93 -12.64 -0.47 8.31
C ARG A 93 -11.26 -0.82 7.83
N VAL A 94 -10.30 -0.87 8.74
CA VAL A 94 -8.95 -1.31 8.43
C VAL A 94 -8.55 -2.45 9.36
N GLY A 95 -7.88 -3.44 8.79
CA GLY A 95 -7.36 -4.58 9.53
C GLY A 95 -6.08 -5.10 8.90
N LYS A 96 -5.51 -6.13 9.55
CA LYS A 96 -4.35 -6.86 9.07
C LYS A 96 -4.74 -8.34 9.00
N PRO A 97 -5.24 -8.83 7.86
CA PRO A 97 -5.73 -10.21 7.76
C PRO A 97 -4.57 -11.20 7.91
N GLU A 98 -3.38 -10.80 7.46
CA GLU A 98 -2.14 -11.57 7.46
C GLU A 98 -0.97 -10.64 7.75
N PHE A 99 0.19 -11.21 8.11
CA PHE A 99 1.40 -10.42 8.33
C PHE A 99 1.85 -9.73 7.03
N GLY A 100 2.12 -8.42 7.10
CA GLY A 100 2.54 -7.63 5.93
C GLY A 100 1.42 -7.28 4.94
N VAL A 101 0.16 -7.55 5.29
CA VAL A 101 -1.01 -7.17 4.47
C VAL A 101 -1.87 -6.17 5.24
N VAL A 102 -2.20 -5.04 4.61
CA VAL A 102 -3.24 -4.13 5.11
C VAL A 102 -4.51 -4.36 4.32
N ARG A 103 -5.62 -4.63 5.02
CA ARG A 103 -6.95 -4.76 4.43
C ARG A 103 -7.78 -3.53 4.74
N ILE A 104 -8.30 -2.89 3.71
CA ILE A 104 -9.27 -1.80 3.81
C ILE A 104 -10.60 -2.34 3.32
N VAL A 105 -11.64 -2.24 4.15
CA VAL A 105 -13.00 -2.69 3.83
C VAL A 105 -13.92 -1.48 3.79
N PHE A 106 -14.55 -1.29 2.64
CA PHE A 106 -15.65 -0.36 2.46
C PHE A 106 -16.96 -1.11 2.65
N ASP A 107 -17.69 -0.82 3.73
CA ASP A 107 -19.06 -1.30 3.91
C ASP A 107 -19.97 -0.44 3.02
N LEU A 108 -20.79 -1.07 2.19
CA LEU A 108 -21.53 -0.40 1.13
C LEU A 108 -23.04 -0.39 1.39
N SER A 109 -23.73 0.63 0.89
CA SER A 109 -25.18 0.75 0.97
C SER A 109 -25.93 -0.02 -0.11
N GLN A 110 -25.24 -0.38 -1.19
CA GLN A 110 -25.75 -1.11 -2.34
C GLN A 110 -24.59 -1.83 -3.05
N PRO A 111 -24.87 -2.84 -3.89
CA PRO A 111 -23.85 -3.50 -4.69
C PRO A 111 -23.13 -2.51 -5.62
N VAL A 112 -21.81 -2.66 -5.78
CA VAL A 112 -21.01 -1.85 -6.70
C VAL A 112 -20.17 -2.75 -7.61
N ALA A 113 -19.96 -2.31 -8.84
CA ALA A 113 -18.98 -2.95 -9.71
C ALA A 113 -17.56 -2.64 -9.18
N ALA A 114 -16.74 -3.69 -9.01
CA ALA A 114 -15.34 -3.53 -8.66
C ALA A 114 -14.57 -2.97 -9.87
N LEU A 115 -14.46 -1.64 -9.95
CA LEU A 115 -13.61 -0.98 -10.94
C LEU A 115 -12.15 -1.11 -10.52
N ARG A 116 -11.26 -1.20 -11.52
CA ARG A 116 -9.82 -1.15 -11.26
C ARG A 116 -9.47 0.21 -10.62
N PRO A 117 -8.80 0.24 -9.46
CA PRO A 117 -8.32 1.48 -8.87
C PRO A 117 -7.36 2.17 -9.82
N GLN A 118 -7.49 3.49 -9.94
CA GLN A 118 -6.51 4.31 -10.64
C GLN A 118 -5.35 4.59 -9.69
N LEU A 119 -4.14 4.25 -10.11
CA LEU A 119 -2.91 4.54 -9.36
C LEU A 119 -2.36 5.87 -9.86
N GLU A 120 -2.30 6.86 -8.97
CA GLU A 120 -1.79 8.18 -9.28
C GLU A 120 -0.53 8.45 -8.43
N PRO A 121 0.58 8.92 -9.02
CA PRO A 121 1.70 9.43 -8.24
C PRO A 121 1.22 10.58 -7.35
N ALA A 122 1.81 10.72 -6.16
CA ALA A 122 1.49 11.86 -5.31
C ALA A 122 1.71 13.17 -6.09
N PRO A 123 0.78 14.15 -6.02
CA PRO A 123 0.98 15.44 -6.67
C PRO A 123 2.30 16.05 -6.24
N LEU A 124 3.10 16.51 -7.19
CA LEU A 124 4.30 17.30 -6.88
C LEU A 124 3.87 18.49 -6.02
N PRO A 125 4.54 18.77 -4.89
CA PRO A 125 4.22 19.95 -4.10
C PRO A 125 4.40 21.19 -4.99
N ALA A 126 3.35 21.99 -5.13
CA ALA A 126 3.47 23.32 -5.71
C ALA A 126 4.40 24.14 -4.81
N GLY A 127 5.54 24.55 -5.36
CA GLY A 127 6.54 25.36 -4.66
C GLY A 127 6.06 26.76 -4.34
#